data_AF-A0A168TCT0-F1
#
_entry.id   AF-A0A168TCT0-F1
#
_cell.length_a   1.000
_cell.length_b   1.000
_cell.length_c   1.000
_cell.angle_alpha   90.00
_cell.angle_beta   90.00
_cell.angle_gamma   90.00
#
_symmetry.space_group_name_H-M   'P 1'
#
loop_
_entity.id
_entity.type
_entity.pdbx_description
1 polymer ?
#
loop_
_entity_poly.entity_id
_entity_poly.type
_entity_poly.pdbx_seq_one_letter_code
_entity_poly.pdbx_strand_id
1 'polypeptide(L)'
;MEDFNFDDDVFTASSERKIIPLITDYQAKDETDGWFQDLGDPRQLMLEKLGPVQFKHAVEHDYLHGRYQQSLDKALLYIDIVETEDQCKVMNTREMVEIAIHCAARLEDWDQLKQLLDRKQTTYEVGSLLVKGRFYPMCGRSAEAISCLVEYSKQRKRDYNVWRLMSDACMMDYSSRPTTGKTMVLHLAHLAIVRAIRIMTSFNWRMDIPAVKQRYQKEKTCLDQKRDKIEQQGGSVDLFVDWIKSADEKDRCSVGLDDYSWQDTMWMYRDWAAHLNDTGAPLDDDEEEGGQAVKNM
;
A
#
# COMPACT_ATOMS: atom_id res chain seq x y z
N MET A 1 6.93 30.62 53.81
CA MET A 1 6.00 29.88 52.92
C MET A 1 5.43 30.93 52.01
N GLU A 2 6.04 31.07 50.84
CA GLU A 2 5.56 31.95 49.78
C GLU A 2 4.89 31.06 48.74
N ASP A 3 3.63 31.34 48.46
CA ASP A 3 2.80 30.60 47.53
C ASP A 3 3.40 30.67 46.12
N PHE A 4 3.73 29.50 45.59
CA PHE A 4 4.13 29.33 44.20
C PHE A 4 2.87 29.42 43.32
N ASN A 5 2.69 30.56 42.67
CA ASN A 5 1.57 30.81 41.76
C ASN A 5 1.89 30.23 40.37
N PHE A 6 1.08 29.30 39.89
CA PHE A 6 1.29 28.49 38.69
C PHE A 6 0.76 29.17 37.40
N ASP A 7 0.65 30.51 37.40
CA ASP A 7 -0.13 31.25 36.38
C ASP A 7 0.68 32.26 35.53
N ASP A 8 2.02 32.31 35.66
CA ASP A 8 2.85 33.09 34.73
C ASP A 8 3.25 32.24 33.50
N ASP A 9 2.24 31.63 32.91
CA ASP A 9 2.24 31.14 31.54
C ASP A 9 2.37 32.37 30.61
N VAL A 10 3.59 32.88 30.44
CA VAL A 10 3.93 33.96 29.50
C VAL A 10 3.96 33.41 28.06
N PHE A 11 2.97 32.61 27.69
CA PHE A 11 2.46 32.59 26.33
C PHE A 11 1.49 33.76 26.19
N THR A 12 2.02 34.99 26.24
CA THR A 12 1.33 36.12 25.63
C THR A 12 1.18 35.78 24.15
N ALA A 13 -0.01 35.31 23.79
CA ALA A 13 -0.45 35.11 22.43
C ALA A 13 -0.41 36.47 21.72
N SER A 14 0.77 36.85 21.24
CA SER A 14 0.91 37.90 20.25
C SER A 14 0.20 37.39 19.00
N SER A 15 -1.04 37.87 18.84
CA SER A 15 -1.90 37.62 17.68
C SER A 15 -1.43 38.34 16.42
N GLU A 16 -0.12 38.62 16.32
CA GLU A 16 0.49 39.05 15.08
C GLU A 16 0.65 37.83 14.18
N ARG A 17 -0.43 37.51 13.45
CA ARG A 17 -0.31 36.73 12.23
C ARG A 17 0.74 37.44 11.37
N LYS A 18 1.97 36.89 11.34
CA LYS A 18 2.96 37.27 10.34
C LYS A 18 2.27 37.12 8.98
N ILE A 19 1.94 38.25 8.38
CA ILE A 19 1.48 38.31 7.00
C ILE A 19 2.71 37.90 6.19
N ILE A 20 2.78 36.62 5.84
CA ILE A 20 3.78 36.14 4.89
C ILE A 20 3.36 36.76 3.55
N PRO A 21 4.15 37.69 2.99
CA PRO A 21 3.80 38.30 1.72
C PRO A 21 3.67 37.20 0.68
N LEU A 22 2.55 37.21 -0.05
CA LEU A 22 2.32 36.28 -1.15
C LEU A 22 3.41 36.57 -2.20
N ILE A 23 4.38 35.67 -2.33
CA ILE A 23 5.41 35.77 -3.37
C ILE A 23 4.71 35.44 -4.68
N THR A 24 4.31 36.46 -5.43
CA THR A 24 3.60 36.29 -6.71
C THR A 24 4.52 35.84 -7.85
N ASP A 25 5.84 36.03 -7.70
CA ASP A 25 6.81 35.81 -8.76
C ASP A 25 8.05 35.06 -8.24
N TYR A 26 7.84 33.82 -7.76
CA TYR A 26 8.96 32.94 -7.45
C TYR A 26 9.71 32.60 -8.74
N GLN A 27 10.98 32.97 -8.83
CA GLN A 27 11.89 32.43 -9.84
C GLN A 27 12.80 31.41 -9.17
N ALA A 28 12.79 30.20 -9.74
CA ALA A 28 13.66 29.13 -9.32
C ALA A 28 15.11 29.59 -9.46
N LYS A 29 15.87 29.53 -8.36
CA LYS A 29 17.31 29.75 -8.38
C LYS A 29 17.94 28.44 -8.79
N ASP A 30 18.59 28.35 -9.94
CA ASP A 30 19.19 27.10 -10.41
C ASP A 30 20.13 26.43 -9.35
N GLU A 31 20.84 27.25 -8.56
CA GLU A 31 21.70 26.79 -7.46
C GLU A 31 20.95 26.18 -6.26
N THR A 32 19.71 26.60 -6.01
CA THR A 32 18.91 26.21 -4.82
C THR A 32 17.71 25.34 -5.17
N ASP A 33 17.22 25.43 -6.40
CA ASP A 33 16.02 24.77 -6.94
C ASP A 33 16.33 23.82 -8.09
N GLY A 34 17.61 23.69 -8.51
CA GLY A 34 18.05 22.79 -9.59
C GLY A 34 19.09 21.75 -9.15
N TRP A 35 19.50 21.75 -7.88
CA TRP A 35 20.58 20.89 -7.36
C TRP A 35 20.32 19.39 -7.54
N PHE A 36 19.07 18.96 -7.70
CA PHE A 36 18.72 17.56 -7.98
C PHE A 36 19.03 17.12 -9.42
N GLN A 37 19.41 18.05 -10.32
CA GLN A 37 19.74 17.76 -11.72
C GLN A 37 21.20 17.34 -11.91
N ASP A 38 22.11 17.86 -11.09
CA ASP A 38 23.54 17.53 -11.14
C ASP A 38 24.04 17.14 -9.75
N LEU A 39 24.19 15.83 -9.53
CA LEU A 39 24.63 15.25 -8.27
C LEU A 39 26.16 15.15 -8.14
N GLY A 40 26.92 15.56 -9.17
CA GLY A 40 28.34 15.25 -9.25
C GLY A 40 28.58 13.74 -9.34
N ASP A 41 29.61 13.23 -8.63
CA ASP A 41 29.85 11.79 -8.50
C ASP A 41 28.95 11.19 -7.40
N PRO A 42 27.95 10.36 -7.74
CA PRO A 42 27.04 9.79 -6.76
C PRO A 42 27.71 8.91 -5.71
N ARG A 43 28.85 8.28 -6.03
CA ARG A 43 29.60 7.46 -5.07
C ARG A 43 30.24 8.33 -4.00
N GLN A 44 30.86 9.43 -4.41
CA GLN A 44 31.44 10.40 -3.48
C GLN A 44 30.34 11.08 -2.66
N LEU A 45 29.22 11.46 -3.29
CA LEU A 45 28.08 12.07 -2.62
C LEU A 45 27.55 11.18 -1.50
N MET A 46 27.42 9.87 -1.72
CA MET A 46 26.92 8.91 -0.73
C MET A 46 27.81 8.77 0.53
N LEU A 47 29.06 9.25 0.49
CA LEU A 47 29.96 9.29 1.64
C LEU A 47 29.80 10.57 2.47
N GLU A 48 29.15 11.59 1.93
CA GLU A 48 28.91 12.86 2.61
C GLU A 48 27.79 12.75 3.66
N LYS A 49 27.80 13.69 4.62
CA LYS A 49 26.82 13.69 5.72
C LYS A 49 25.37 13.84 5.23
N LEU A 50 25.13 14.68 4.22
CA LEU A 50 23.80 14.95 3.66
C LEU A 50 23.60 14.36 2.27
N GLY A 51 24.65 13.84 1.66
CA GLY A 51 24.61 13.38 0.27
C GLY A 51 23.63 12.23 0.02
N PRO A 52 23.47 11.21 0.89
CA PRO A 52 22.42 10.21 0.71
C PRO A 52 21.01 10.80 0.67
N VAL A 53 20.71 11.77 1.53
CA VAL A 53 19.40 12.45 1.55
C VAL A 53 19.22 13.26 0.27
N GLN A 54 20.27 13.94 -0.19
CA GLN A 54 20.26 14.67 -1.45
C GLN A 54 19.97 13.75 -2.64
N PHE A 55 20.65 12.61 -2.71
CA PHE A 55 20.46 11.64 -3.77
C PHE A 55 19.04 11.06 -3.76
N LYS A 56 18.49 10.74 -2.58
CA LYS A 56 17.09 10.29 -2.45
C LYS A 56 16.09 11.32 -3.00
N HIS A 57 16.23 12.59 -2.64
CA HIS A 57 15.32 13.62 -3.16
C HIS A 57 15.45 13.79 -4.67
N ALA A 58 16.64 13.61 -5.25
CA ALA A 58 16.81 13.64 -6.70
C ALA A 58 16.10 12.48 -7.40
N VAL A 59 16.14 11.28 -6.82
CA VAL A 59 15.34 10.13 -7.26
C VAL A 59 13.85 10.45 -7.18
N GLU A 60 13.38 10.92 -6.02
CA GLU A 60 11.96 11.28 -5.80
C GLU A 60 11.48 12.38 -6.75
N HIS A 61 12.33 13.37 -7.00
CA HIS A 61 12.02 14.45 -7.92
C HIS A 61 11.81 13.93 -9.35
N ASP A 62 12.66 13.02 -9.85
CA ASP A 62 12.46 12.38 -11.15
C ASP A 62 11.19 11.53 -11.18
N TYR A 63 10.92 10.76 -10.12
CA TYR A 63 9.71 9.96 -9.99
C TYR A 63 8.43 10.80 -10.03
N LEU A 64 8.36 11.87 -9.24
CA LEU A 64 7.19 12.75 -9.15
C LEU A 64 6.91 13.51 -10.45
N HIS A 65 7.95 13.76 -11.25
CA HIS A 65 7.84 14.41 -12.56
C HIS A 65 7.69 13.42 -13.72
N GLY A 66 7.51 12.12 -13.44
CA GLY A 66 7.27 11.10 -14.46
C GLY A 66 8.50 10.72 -15.29
N ARG A 67 9.71 11.13 -14.88
CA ARG A 67 10.98 10.73 -15.51
C ARG A 67 11.40 9.35 -14.99
N TYR A 68 10.56 8.35 -15.23
CA TYR A 68 10.69 7.03 -14.60
C TYR A 68 12.00 6.31 -14.91
N GLN A 69 12.53 6.43 -16.14
CA GLN A 69 13.82 5.82 -16.47
C GLN A 69 14.96 6.41 -15.64
N GLN A 70 15.05 7.74 -15.56
CA GLN A 70 16.08 8.43 -14.80
C GLN A 70 15.96 8.13 -13.30
N SER A 71 14.73 8.11 -12.79
CA SER A 71 14.45 7.73 -11.41
C SER A 71 14.86 6.28 -11.14
N LEU A 72 14.61 5.36 -12.06
CA LEU A 72 14.97 3.95 -11.92
C LEU A 72 16.49 3.79 -11.91
N ASP A 73 17.19 4.37 -12.89
CA ASP A 73 18.65 4.31 -13.00
C ASP A 73 19.33 4.84 -11.73
N LYS A 74 18.87 5.99 -11.23
CA LYS A 74 19.37 6.59 -9.98
C LYS A 74 19.05 5.74 -8.75
N ALA A 75 17.84 5.19 -8.66
CA ALA A 75 17.46 4.32 -7.54
C ALA A 75 18.29 3.03 -7.51
N LEU A 76 18.51 2.39 -8.66
CA LEU A 76 19.36 1.21 -8.78
C LEU A 76 20.81 1.53 -8.43
N LEU A 77 21.34 2.67 -8.88
CA LEU A 77 22.69 3.12 -8.52
C LEU A 77 22.80 3.37 -7.01
N TYR A 78 21.82 4.02 -6.39
CA TYR A 78 21.79 4.20 -4.93
C TYR A 78 21.84 2.84 -4.21
N ILE A 79 21.04 1.88 -4.67
CA ILE A 79 20.97 0.54 -4.09
C ILE A 79 22.33 -0.17 -4.22
N ASP A 80 22.95 -0.13 -5.41
CA ASP A 80 24.26 -0.73 -5.68
C ASP A 80 25.34 -0.15 -4.77
N ILE A 81 25.38 1.18 -4.61
CA ILE A 81 26.37 1.86 -3.76
C ILE A 81 26.25 1.38 -2.31
N VAL A 82 25.02 1.28 -1.79
CA VAL A 82 24.79 0.82 -0.41
C VAL A 82 25.23 -0.64 -0.20
N GLU A 83 25.15 -1.48 -1.23
CA GLU A 83 25.53 -2.89 -1.14
C GLU A 83 27.01 -3.15 -1.37
N THR A 84 27.69 -2.31 -2.14
CA THR A 84 29.06 -2.55 -2.61
C THR A 84 30.11 -1.72 -1.88
N GLU A 85 29.73 -0.54 -1.36
CA GLU A 85 30.68 0.38 -0.72
C GLU A 85 30.65 0.24 0.81
N ASP A 86 31.66 -0.43 1.37
CA ASP A 86 31.80 -0.64 2.83
C ASP A 86 31.86 0.67 3.65
N GLN A 87 32.26 1.77 3.01
CA GLN A 87 32.34 3.09 3.65
C GLN A 87 30.97 3.78 3.74
N CYS A 88 29.97 3.30 3.00
CA CYS A 88 28.63 3.85 3.06
C CYS A 88 27.94 3.46 4.38
N LYS A 89 27.55 4.47 5.17
CA LYS A 89 26.90 4.26 6.46
C LYS A 89 25.38 4.03 6.35
N VAL A 90 24.83 4.14 5.15
CA VAL A 90 23.41 3.94 4.90
C VAL A 90 23.11 2.44 4.94
N MET A 91 22.19 2.03 5.79
CA MET A 91 21.81 0.61 5.94
C MET A 91 20.46 0.29 5.28
N ASN A 92 19.66 1.31 4.95
CA ASN A 92 18.28 1.14 4.51
C ASN A 92 18.08 1.64 3.07
N THR A 93 17.76 0.71 2.17
CA THR A 93 17.44 0.95 0.76
C THR A 93 15.95 0.81 0.45
N ARG A 94 15.09 0.59 1.45
CA ARG A 94 13.65 0.27 1.29
C ARG A 94 12.94 1.25 0.36
N GLU A 95 13.01 2.54 0.65
CA GLU A 95 12.36 3.59 -0.14
C GLU A 95 12.84 3.60 -1.59
N MET A 96 14.14 3.37 -1.82
CA MET A 96 14.70 3.32 -3.17
C MET A 96 14.25 2.07 -3.93
N VAL A 97 14.15 0.93 -3.24
CA VAL A 97 13.59 -0.30 -3.81
C VAL A 97 12.12 -0.09 -4.17
N GLU A 98 11.33 0.55 -3.32
CA GLU A 98 9.92 0.85 -3.62
C GLU A 98 9.77 1.79 -4.82
N ILE A 99 10.54 2.88 -4.88
CA ILE A 99 10.53 3.78 -6.04
C ILE A 99 10.98 3.04 -7.31
N ALA A 100 12.02 2.21 -7.23
CA ALA A 100 12.48 1.40 -8.35
C ALA A 100 11.40 0.41 -8.84
N ILE A 101 10.69 -0.26 -7.92
CA ILE A 101 9.54 -1.14 -8.24
C ILE A 101 8.48 -0.36 -9.00
N HIS A 102 8.11 0.83 -8.49
CA HIS A 102 7.13 1.68 -9.15
C HIS A 102 7.57 2.13 -10.54
N CYS A 103 8.85 2.49 -10.71
CA CYS A 103 9.39 2.91 -12.00
C CYS A 103 9.47 1.75 -13.00
N ALA A 104 9.99 0.59 -12.59
CA ALA A 104 10.08 -0.61 -13.42
C ALA A 104 8.69 -1.02 -13.93
N ALA A 105 7.68 -1.02 -13.05
CA ALA A 105 6.30 -1.30 -13.45
C ALA A 105 5.70 -0.25 -14.40
N ARG A 106 6.10 1.03 -14.30
CA ARG A 106 5.67 2.09 -15.23
C ARG A 106 6.33 1.99 -16.61
N LEU A 107 7.54 1.45 -16.66
CA LEU A 107 8.32 1.22 -17.87
C LEU A 107 8.04 -0.14 -18.51
N GLU A 108 7.20 -0.96 -17.88
CA GLU A 108 6.90 -2.34 -18.29
C GLU A 108 8.16 -3.24 -18.33
N ASP A 109 9.16 -2.91 -17.52
CA ASP A 109 10.36 -3.75 -17.32
C ASP A 109 10.07 -4.84 -16.27
N TRP A 110 9.41 -5.89 -16.74
CA TRP A 110 8.92 -6.99 -15.88
C TRP A 110 10.05 -7.82 -15.25
N ASP A 111 11.19 -7.92 -15.93
CA ASP A 111 12.36 -8.65 -15.42
C ASP A 111 12.99 -7.90 -14.25
N GLN A 112 13.21 -6.59 -14.41
CA GLN A 112 13.72 -5.75 -13.33
C GLN A 112 12.73 -5.67 -12.15
N LEU A 113 11.43 -5.57 -12.45
CA LEU A 113 10.38 -5.57 -11.43
C LEU A 113 10.44 -6.85 -10.58
N LYS A 114 10.54 -8.02 -11.22
CA LYS A 114 10.61 -9.31 -10.52
C LYS A 114 11.83 -9.39 -9.61
N GLN A 115 13.00 -8.98 -10.10
CA GLN A 115 14.24 -8.95 -9.30
C GLN A 115 14.10 -8.04 -8.07
N LEU A 116 13.50 -6.87 -8.24
CA LEU A 116 13.28 -5.92 -7.14
C LEU A 116 12.28 -6.43 -6.10
N LEU A 117 11.23 -7.14 -6.51
CA LEU A 117 10.23 -7.71 -5.60
C LEU A 117 10.78 -8.89 -4.77
N ASP A 118 11.67 -9.68 -5.35
CA ASP A 118 12.33 -10.83 -4.69
C ASP A 118 13.50 -10.41 -3.80
N ARG A 119 13.91 -9.14 -3.88
CA ARG A 119 14.98 -8.60 -3.08
C ARG A 119 14.64 -8.66 -1.59
N LYS A 120 15.58 -9.18 -0.79
CA LYS A 120 15.43 -9.22 0.67
C LYS A 120 15.51 -7.80 1.23
N GLN A 121 14.50 -7.42 2.00
CA GLN A 121 14.53 -6.21 2.78
C GLN A 121 14.97 -6.54 4.21
N THR A 122 15.77 -5.65 4.80
CA THR A 122 16.30 -5.81 6.16
C THR A 122 15.23 -5.59 7.23
N THR A 123 14.17 -4.85 6.90
CA THR A 123 13.06 -4.53 7.78
C THR A 123 11.76 -5.12 7.23
N TYR A 124 10.97 -5.71 8.13
CA TYR A 124 9.63 -6.17 7.80
C TYR A 124 8.65 -5.04 8.08
N GLU A 125 8.12 -4.42 7.03
CA GLU A 125 7.18 -3.32 7.15
C GLU A 125 5.90 -3.56 6.36
N VAL A 126 4.82 -3.01 6.90
CA VAL A 126 3.47 -3.12 6.34
C VAL A 126 3.41 -2.54 4.93
N GLY A 127 4.13 -1.44 4.67
CA GLY A 127 4.20 -0.83 3.33
C GLY A 127 4.71 -1.80 2.26
N SER A 128 5.75 -2.56 2.57
CA SER A 128 6.34 -3.55 1.65
C SER A 128 5.37 -4.65 1.24
N LEU A 129 4.47 -5.08 2.15
CA LEU A 129 3.42 -6.05 1.84
C LEU A 129 2.43 -5.50 0.81
N LEU A 130 2.05 -4.21 0.94
CA LEU A 130 1.16 -3.56 -0.01
C LEU A 130 1.80 -3.44 -1.41
N VAL A 131 3.08 -3.08 -1.46
CA VAL A 131 3.83 -2.98 -2.72
C VAL A 131 3.90 -4.35 -3.40
N LYS A 132 4.27 -5.40 -2.66
CA LYS A 132 4.30 -6.78 -3.18
C LYS A 132 2.94 -7.25 -3.66
N GLY A 133 1.90 -7.04 -2.85
CA GLY A 133 0.52 -7.35 -3.19
C GLY A 133 0.01 -6.64 -4.46
N ARG A 134 0.51 -5.43 -4.73
CA ARG A 134 0.13 -4.66 -5.92
C ARG A 134 0.82 -5.15 -7.20
N PHE A 135 2.10 -5.56 -7.11
CA PHE A 135 2.92 -5.80 -8.29
C PHE A 135 3.20 -7.28 -8.60
N TYR A 136 3.15 -8.19 -7.61
CA TYR A 136 3.27 -9.63 -7.88
C TYR A 136 2.29 -10.16 -8.93
N PRO A 137 1.01 -9.72 -9.02
CA PRO A 137 0.10 -10.18 -10.07
C PRO A 137 0.59 -9.85 -11.48
N MET A 138 1.29 -8.71 -11.66
CA MET A 138 1.87 -8.32 -12.95
C MET A 138 3.01 -9.24 -13.40
N CYS A 139 3.63 -9.95 -12.45
CA CYS A 139 4.65 -10.96 -12.70
C CYS A 139 4.09 -12.40 -12.74
N GLY A 140 2.76 -12.57 -12.82
CA GLY A 140 2.11 -13.89 -12.80
C GLY A 140 2.11 -14.57 -11.42
N ARG A 141 2.34 -13.83 -10.34
CA ARG A 141 2.43 -14.37 -8.96
C ARG A 141 1.24 -13.94 -8.10
N SER A 142 0.03 -14.09 -8.62
CA SER A 142 -1.19 -13.60 -7.96
C SER A 142 -1.45 -14.24 -6.59
N ALA A 143 -1.15 -15.53 -6.40
CA ALA A 143 -1.34 -16.17 -5.11
C ALA A 143 -0.45 -15.57 -4.01
N GLU A 144 0.83 -15.31 -4.32
CA GLU A 144 1.76 -14.64 -3.38
C GLU A 144 1.32 -13.20 -3.10
N ALA A 145 0.71 -12.54 -4.10
CA ALA A 145 0.10 -11.22 -3.92
C ALA A 145 -1.02 -11.27 -2.87
N ILE A 146 -1.92 -12.26 -2.97
CA ILE A 146 -2.99 -12.46 -1.99
C ILE A 146 -2.42 -12.67 -0.60
N SER A 147 -1.42 -13.54 -0.43
CA SER A 147 -0.79 -13.75 0.88
C SER A 147 -0.22 -12.45 1.47
N CYS A 148 0.45 -11.62 0.66
CA CYS A 148 0.94 -10.32 1.11
C CYS A 148 -0.20 -9.36 1.51
N LEU A 149 -1.27 -9.30 0.72
CA LEU A 149 -2.42 -8.43 0.98
C LEU A 149 -3.24 -8.88 2.19
N VAL A 150 -3.35 -10.19 2.43
CA VAL A 150 -4.00 -10.76 3.62
C VAL A 150 -3.19 -10.40 4.86
N GLU A 151 -1.87 -10.57 4.81
CA GLU A 151 -1.00 -10.21 5.92
C GLU A 151 -1.01 -8.69 6.19
N TYR A 152 -1.04 -7.87 5.14
CA TYR A 152 -1.28 -6.44 5.26
C TYR A 152 -2.61 -6.15 5.98
N SER A 153 -3.69 -6.81 5.55
CA SER A 153 -5.05 -6.55 6.06
C SER A 153 -5.23 -6.96 7.52
N LYS A 154 -4.50 -7.99 7.98
CA LYS A 154 -4.47 -8.38 9.40
C LYS A 154 -3.90 -7.26 10.28
N GLN A 155 -2.96 -6.47 9.75
CA GLN A 155 -2.29 -5.38 10.47
C GLN A 155 -2.99 -4.02 10.26
N ARG A 156 -3.60 -3.80 9.09
CA ARG A 156 -4.34 -2.59 8.71
C ARG A 156 -5.77 -2.95 8.34
N LYS A 157 -6.60 -3.11 9.37
CA LYS A 157 -8.03 -3.43 9.22
C LYS A 157 -8.75 -2.31 8.44
N ARG A 158 -9.81 -2.68 7.72
CA ARG A 158 -10.74 -1.74 7.04
C ARG A 158 -10.12 -0.86 5.94
N ASP A 159 -9.02 -1.30 5.31
CA ASP A 159 -8.56 -0.68 4.06
C ASP A 159 -9.27 -1.31 2.85
N TYR A 160 -10.25 -0.60 2.27
CA TYR A 160 -10.98 -1.08 1.10
C TYR A 160 -10.09 -1.23 -0.14
N ASN A 161 -9.00 -0.45 -0.24
CA ASN A 161 -8.11 -0.48 -1.38
C ASN A 161 -7.36 -1.81 -1.45
N VAL A 162 -7.03 -2.40 -0.32
CA VAL A 162 -6.36 -3.70 -0.24
C VAL A 162 -7.27 -4.82 -0.73
N TRP A 163 -8.54 -4.81 -0.33
CA TRP A 163 -9.54 -5.74 -0.84
C TRP A 163 -9.80 -5.57 -2.34
N ARG A 164 -9.76 -4.32 -2.84
CA ARG A 164 -9.77 -4.05 -4.28
C ARG A 164 -8.55 -4.69 -4.97
N LEU A 165 -7.35 -4.54 -4.40
CA LEU A 165 -6.13 -5.15 -4.95
C LEU A 165 -6.20 -6.69 -4.93
N MET A 166 -6.79 -7.30 -3.90
CA MET A 166 -7.01 -8.75 -3.86
C MET A 166 -7.92 -9.19 -5.01
N SER A 167 -9.02 -8.46 -5.25
CA SER A 167 -9.90 -8.73 -6.39
C SER A 167 -9.15 -8.60 -7.73
N ASP A 168 -8.35 -7.55 -7.89
CA ASP A 168 -7.56 -7.33 -9.10
C ASP A 168 -6.52 -8.44 -9.32
N ALA A 169 -5.85 -8.92 -8.27
CA ALA A 169 -4.90 -10.03 -8.34
C ALA A 169 -5.57 -11.32 -8.81
N CYS A 170 -6.72 -11.67 -8.23
CA CYS A 170 -7.51 -12.82 -8.66
C CYS A 170 -7.99 -12.67 -10.11
N MET A 171 -8.39 -11.47 -10.53
CA MET A 171 -8.84 -11.22 -11.91
C MET A 171 -7.71 -11.32 -12.93
N MET A 172 -6.50 -10.88 -12.59
CA MET A 172 -5.31 -11.06 -13.43
C MET A 172 -4.99 -12.54 -13.59
N ASP A 173 -5.04 -13.32 -12.51
CA ASP A 173 -4.83 -14.77 -12.55
C ASP A 173 -5.89 -15.46 -13.42
N TYR A 174 -7.18 -15.18 -13.15
CA TYR A 174 -8.30 -15.70 -13.94
C TYR A 174 -8.14 -15.45 -15.44
N SER A 175 -7.71 -14.24 -15.82
CA SER A 175 -7.54 -13.85 -17.22
C SER A 175 -6.31 -14.51 -17.88
N SER A 176 -5.33 -14.94 -17.08
CA SER A 176 -4.10 -15.58 -17.56
C SER A 176 -4.21 -17.10 -17.73
N ARG A 177 -5.17 -17.74 -17.04
CA ARG A 177 -5.36 -19.19 -17.10
C ARG A 177 -6.07 -19.61 -18.39
N PRO A 178 -5.68 -20.74 -19.02
CA PRO A 178 -6.46 -21.34 -20.10
C PRO A 178 -7.89 -21.61 -19.63
N THR A 179 -8.88 -21.35 -20.47
CA THR A 179 -10.35 -21.39 -20.21
C THR A 179 -10.93 -22.76 -19.81
N THR A 180 -10.12 -23.67 -19.28
CA THR A 180 -10.53 -24.99 -18.81
C THR A 180 -11.10 -24.91 -17.40
N GLY A 181 -12.37 -24.53 -17.30
CA GLY A 181 -13.21 -24.83 -16.13
C GLY A 181 -13.66 -23.64 -15.28
N LYS A 182 -14.67 -23.91 -14.44
CA LYS A 182 -15.19 -23.00 -13.41
C LYS A 182 -14.16 -22.86 -12.30
N THR A 183 -13.26 -21.90 -12.40
CA THR A 183 -12.29 -21.63 -11.34
C THR A 183 -12.91 -20.82 -10.21
N MET A 184 -12.67 -21.24 -8.97
CA MET A 184 -13.07 -20.51 -7.76
C MET A 184 -12.33 -19.19 -7.59
N VAL A 185 -11.28 -18.92 -8.37
CA VAL A 185 -10.57 -17.64 -8.40
C VAL A 185 -11.50 -16.49 -8.79
N LEU A 186 -12.38 -16.68 -9.78
CA LEU A 186 -13.33 -15.63 -10.19
C LEU A 186 -14.36 -15.33 -9.09
N HIS A 187 -14.81 -16.37 -8.39
CA HIS A 187 -15.75 -16.23 -7.28
C HIS A 187 -15.08 -15.59 -6.05
N LEU A 188 -13.81 -15.90 -5.78
CA LEU A 188 -12.98 -15.24 -4.77
C LEU A 188 -12.74 -13.76 -5.11
N ALA A 189 -12.49 -13.43 -6.39
CA ALA A 189 -12.39 -12.06 -6.85
C ALA A 189 -13.69 -11.27 -6.57
N HIS A 190 -14.84 -11.92 -6.78
CA HIS A 190 -16.15 -11.34 -6.49
C HIS A 190 -16.33 -11.09 -4.98
N LEU A 191 -15.98 -12.06 -4.13
CA LEU A 191 -16.02 -11.89 -2.67
C LEU A 191 -15.17 -10.68 -2.24
N ALA A 192 -13.96 -10.55 -2.79
CA ALA A 192 -13.05 -9.47 -2.44
C ALA A 192 -13.57 -8.08 -2.87
N ILE A 193 -14.14 -7.93 -4.08
CA ILE A 193 -14.66 -6.63 -4.52
C ILE A 193 -15.92 -6.22 -3.75
N VAL A 194 -16.80 -7.18 -3.41
CA VAL A 194 -17.98 -6.91 -2.56
C VAL A 194 -17.54 -6.46 -1.18
N ARG A 195 -16.50 -7.10 -0.60
CA ARG A 195 -15.92 -6.66 0.67
C ARG A 195 -15.34 -5.24 0.58
N ALA A 196 -14.61 -4.93 -0.50
CA ALA A 196 -14.05 -3.59 -0.73
C ALA A 196 -15.16 -2.52 -0.78
N ILE A 197 -16.22 -2.75 -1.56
CA ILE A 197 -17.38 -1.84 -1.64
C ILE A 197 -17.97 -1.66 -0.25
N ARG A 198 -18.17 -2.75 0.50
CA ARG A 198 -18.73 -2.68 1.84
C ARG A 198 -17.91 -1.80 2.76
N ILE A 199 -16.60 -2.05 2.88
CA ILE A 199 -15.69 -1.24 3.71
C ILE A 199 -15.77 0.23 3.32
N MET A 200 -15.72 0.52 2.01
CA MET A 200 -15.79 1.87 1.50
C MET A 200 -17.11 2.57 1.88
N THR A 201 -18.23 1.87 1.78
CA THR A 201 -19.57 2.41 2.07
C THR A 201 -19.90 2.49 3.56
N SER A 202 -19.26 1.68 4.41
CA SER A 202 -19.42 1.73 5.87
C SER A 202 -18.58 2.82 6.54
N PHE A 203 -17.59 3.38 5.84
CA PHE A 203 -16.72 4.41 6.39
C PHE A 203 -17.45 5.76 6.46
N ASN A 204 -17.17 6.55 7.51
CA ASN A 204 -17.77 7.87 7.69
C ASN A 204 -17.03 8.92 6.85
N TRP A 205 -17.34 8.98 5.56
CA TRP A 205 -16.82 10.02 4.68
C TRP A 205 -17.37 11.41 5.07
N ARG A 206 -16.50 12.43 5.04
CA ARG A 206 -16.88 13.84 5.22
C ARG A 206 -17.58 14.37 3.96
N MET A 207 -18.82 13.93 3.76
CA MET A 207 -19.63 14.22 2.58
C MET A 207 -20.06 15.69 2.48
N ASP A 208 -19.86 16.46 3.53
CA ASP A 208 -19.98 17.91 3.58
C ASP A 208 -18.91 18.62 2.72
N ILE A 209 -17.75 17.99 2.49
CA ILE A 209 -16.67 18.54 1.68
C ILE A 209 -16.84 18.12 0.21
N PRO A 210 -17.02 19.06 -0.76
CA PRO A 210 -17.28 18.73 -2.16
C PRO A 210 -16.23 17.81 -2.80
N ALA A 211 -14.94 18.09 -2.54
CA ALA A 211 -13.84 17.28 -3.06
C ALA A 211 -13.87 15.83 -2.53
N VAL A 212 -14.25 15.64 -1.27
CA VAL A 212 -14.38 14.31 -0.64
C VAL A 212 -15.57 13.57 -1.24
N LYS A 213 -16.72 14.24 -1.39
CA LYS A 213 -17.92 13.68 -2.04
C LYS A 213 -17.63 13.23 -3.48
N GLN A 214 -16.93 14.06 -4.26
CA GLN A 214 -16.54 13.73 -5.63
C GLN A 214 -15.60 12.52 -5.67
N ARG A 215 -14.59 12.47 -4.80
CA ARG A 215 -13.70 11.32 -4.68
C ARG A 215 -14.45 10.04 -4.33
N TYR A 216 -15.34 10.10 -3.33
CA TYR A 216 -16.18 8.97 -2.95
C TYR A 216 -17.02 8.46 -4.14
N GLN A 217 -17.70 9.34 -4.86
CA GLN A 217 -18.52 8.95 -6.01
C GLN A 217 -17.69 8.31 -7.12
N LYS A 218 -16.51 8.87 -7.43
CA LYS A 218 -15.58 8.33 -8.42
C LYS A 218 -15.10 6.94 -8.04
N GLU A 219 -14.59 6.78 -6.82
CA GLU A 219 -14.08 5.49 -6.33
C GLU A 219 -15.20 4.44 -6.27
N LYS A 220 -16.40 4.81 -5.78
CA LYS A 220 -17.54 3.90 -5.69
C LYS A 220 -17.95 3.42 -7.09
N THR A 221 -18.05 4.34 -8.05
CA THR A 221 -18.37 4.00 -9.45
C THR A 221 -17.34 3.03 -10.03
N CYS A 222 -16.05 3.25 -9.76
CA CYS A 222 -14.97 2.36 -10.20
C CYS A 222 -15.10 0.95 -9.60
N LEU A 223 -15.41 0.84 -8.30
CA LEU A 223 -15.62 -0.45 -7.64
C LEU A 223 -16.88 -1.16 -8.15
N ASP A 224 -17.99 -0.45 -8.32
CA ASP A 224 -19.23 -1.01 -8.87
C ASP A 224 -19.01 -1.53 -10.30
N GLN A 225 -18.31 -0.78 -11.16
CA GLN A 225 -17.96 -1.24 -12.50
C GLN A 225 -17.09 -2.50 -12.49
N LYS A 226 -16.15 -2.62 -11.55
CA LYS A 226 -15.34 -3.84 -11.37
C LYS A 226 -16.20 -5.02 -10.92
N ARG A 227 -17.10 -4.82 -9.96
CA ARG A 227 -18.06 -5.84 -9.51
C ARG A 227 -18.92 -6.32 -10.68
N ASP A 228 -19.55 -5.41 -11.40
CA ASP A 228 -20.44 -5.74 -12.52
C ASP A 228 -19.70 -6.52 -13.61
N LYS A 229 -18.44 -6.16 -13.90
CA LYS A 229 -17.58 -6.91 -14.83
C LYS A 229 -17.32 -8.34 -14.35
N ILE A 230 -17.03 -8.53 -13.06
CA ILE A 230 -16.78 -9.86 -12.48
C ILE A 230 -18.06 -10.71 -12.55
N GLU A 231 -19.22 -10.13 -12.23
CA GLU A 231 -20.53 -10.78 -12.32
C GLU A 231 -20.87 -11.20 -13.77
N GLN A 232 -20.63 -10.31 -14.74
CA GLN A 232 -20.84 -10.61 -16.16
C GLN A 232 -19.98 -11.77 -16.67
N GLN A 233 -18.81 -11.99 -16.06
CA GLN A 233 -17.94 -13.13 -16.36
C GLN A 233 -18.35 -14.41 -15.62
N GLY A 234 -19.39 -14.36 -14.79
CA GLY A 234 -19.92 -15.50 -14.03
C GLY A 234 -19.46 -15.56 -12.57
N GLY A 235 -18.78 -14.53 -12.07
CA GLY A 235 -18.38 -14.44 -10.67
C GLY A 235 -19.58 -14.36 -9.75
N SER A 236 -19.52 -15.08 -8.62
CA SER A 236 -20.63 -15.18 -7.66
C SER A 236 -20.07 -15.43 -6.27
N VAL A 237 -20.41 -14.55 -5.32
CA VAL A 237 -20.02 -14.70 -3.91
C VAL A 237 -20.69 -15.93 -3.30
N ASP A 238 -21.96 -16.17 -3.60
CA ASP A 238 -22.72 -17.31 -3.04
C ASP A 238 -22.09 -18.65 -3.44
N LEU A 239 -21.67 -18.81 -4.70
CA LEU A 239 -20.99 -20.03 -5.16
C LEU A 239 -19.66 -20.27 -4.42
N PHE A 240 -18.90 -19.21 -4.14
CA PHE A 240 -17.68 -19.34 -3.32
C PHE A 240 -18.00 -19.73 -1.89
N VAL A 241 -19.00 -19.07 -1.29
CA VAL A 241 -19.40 -19.27 0.11
C VAL A 241 -19.95 -20.67 0.34
N ASP A 242 -20.76 -21.19 -0.58
CA ASP A 242 -21.31 -22.55 -0.49
C ASP A 242 -20.20 -23.61 -0.62
N TRP A 243 -19.25 -23.37 -1.52
CA TRP A 243 -18.09 -24.24 -1.67
C TRP A 243 -17.20 -24.21 -0.41
N ILE A 244 -16.75 -23.04 0.05
CA ILE A 244 -15.77 -22.93 1.14
C ILE A 244 -16.31 -23.46 2.49
N LYS A 245 -17.63 -23.43 2.70
CA LYS A 245 -18.27 -24.01 3.90
C LYS A 245 -18.18 -25.53 3.99
N SER A 246 -18.06 -26.20 2.85
CA SER A 246 -18.09 -27.67 2.75
C SER A 246 -16.79 -28.28 2.24
N ALA A 247 -15.88 -27.46 1.73
CA ALA A 247 -14.59 -27.87 1.18
C ALA A 247 -13.52 -28.14 2.25
N ASP A 248 -12.65 -29.09 1.95
CA ASP A 248 -11.39 -29.32 2.64
C ASP A 248 -10.21 -28.69 1.87
N GLU A 249 -9.07 -28.49 2.52
CA GLU A 249 -7.85 -27.95 1.90
C GLU A 249 -7.39 -28.73 0.65
N LYS A 250 -7.66 -30.05 0.61
CA LYS A 250 -7.33 -30.92 -0.53
C LYS A 250 -8.15 -30.61 -1.78
N ASP A 251 -9.33 -30.00 -1.63
CA ASP A 251 -10.27 -29.77 -2.72
C ASP A 251 -9.87 -28.53 -3.55
N ARG A 252 -8.99 -27.65 -3.02
CA ARG A 252 -8.56 -26.41 -3.67
C ARG A 252 -7.99 -26.62 -5.08
N CYS A 253 -7.22 -27.70 -5.28
CA CYS A 253 -6.57 -27.97 -6.55
C CYS A 253 -7.61 -28.30 -7.63
N SER A 254 -8.72 -28.94 -7.25
CA SER A 254 -9.79 -29.32 -8.18
C SER A 254 -10.61 -28.13 -8.69
N VAL A 255 -10.52 -26.97 -8.02
CA VAL A 255 -11.27 -25.76 -8.35
C VAL A 255 -10.38 -24.59 -8.81
N GLY A 256 -9.10 -24.88 -9.12
CA GLY A 256 -8.16 -23.89 -9.63
C GLY A 256 -7.65 -22.90 -8.59
N LEU A 257 -7.59 -23.30 -7.31
CA LEU A 257 -6.97 -22.56 -6.20
C LEU A 257 -5.71 -23.28 -5.68
N ASP A 258 -5.02 -24.01 -6.54
CA ASP A 258 -3.84 -24.80 -6.25
C ASP A 258 -2.68 -23.96 -5.70
N ASP A 259 -2.42 -22.80 -6.30
CA ASP A 259 -1.34 -21.89 -5.87
C ASP A 259 -1.70 -21.09 -4.61
N TYR A 260 -2.98 -21.03 -4.25
CA TYR A 260 -3.47 -20.19 -3.17
C TYR A 260 -3.32 -20.89 -1.82
N SER A 261 -2.87 -20.12 -0.82
CA SER A 261 -2.84 -20.55 0.56
C SER A 261 -4.28 -20.79 1.06
N TRP A 262 -4.54 -21.99 1.58
CA TRP A 262 -5.82 -22.32 2.20
C TRP A 262 -6.13 -21.42 3.39
N GLN A 263 -5.11 -21.11 4.19
CA GLN A 263 -5.25 -20.23 5.37
C GLN A 263 -5.67 -18.82 4.97
N ASP A 264 -5.09 -18.27 3.91
CA ASP A 264 -5.41 -16.92 3.42
C ASP A 264 -6.80 -16.90 2.79
N THR A 265 -7.15 -17.91 2.00
CA THR A 265 -8.47 -18.08 1.39
C THR A 265 -9.56 -18.18 2.47
N MET A 266 -9.33 -19.00 3.50
CA MET A 266 -10.22 -19.13 4.65
C MET A 266 -10.31 -17.85 5.47
N TRP A 267 -9.19 -17.13 5.63
CA TRP A 267 -9.18 -15.85 6.32
C TRP A 267 -10.05 -14.82 5.58
N MET A 268 -9.92 -14.72 4.25
CA MET A 268 -10.74 -13.80 3.44
C MET A 268 -12.23 -14.10 3.60
N TYR A 269 -12.62 -15.38 3.56
CA TYR A 269 -14.00 -15.80 3.81
C TYR A 269 -14.46 -15.40 5.22
N ARG A 270 -13.66 -15.70 6.25
CA ARG A 270 -14.01 -15.41 7.65
C ARG A 270 -14.15 -13.91 7.91
N ASP A 271 -13.24 -13.08 7.41
CA ASP A 271 -13.33 -11.62 7.54
C ASP A 271 -14.59 -11.09 6.86
N TRP A 272 -14.86 -11.54 5.63
CA TRP A 272 -16.08 -11.16 4.91
C TRP A 272 -17.34 -11.57 5.67
N ALA A 273 -17.39 -12.80 6.19
CA ALA A 273 -18.53 -13.35 6.90
C ALA A 273 -18.78 -12.64 8.25
N ALA A 274 -17.72 -12.36 9.01
CA ALA A 274 -17.82 -11.66 10.29
C ALA A 274 -18.43 -10.26 10.15
N HIS A 275 -18.16 -9.61 9.02
CA HIS A 275 -18.63 -8.26 8.76
C HIS A 275 -19.89 -8.21 7.89
N LEU A 276 -20.65 -9.30 7.78
CA LEU A 276 -21.94 -9.33 7.07
C LEU A 276 -23.01 -8.41 7.68
N ASN A 277 -22.86 -8.05 8.96
CA ASN A 277 -23.79 -7.21 9.70
C ASN A 277 -23.21 -5.86 10.12
N ASP A 278 -21.96 -5.53 9.75
CA ASP A 278 -21.40 -4.19 9.97
C ASP A 278 -22.28 -3.16 9.25
N THR A 279 -23.10 -2.44 10.00
CA THR A 279 -24.02 -1.39 9.54
C THR A 279 -23.37 0.00 9.57
N GLY A 280 -22.03 0.07 9.63
CA GLY A 280 -21.30 1.34 9.71
C GLY A 280 -21.44 2.05 11.07
N ALA A 281 -21.90 1.35 12.10
CA ALA A 281 -21.80 1.86 13.47
C ALA A 281 -20.30 2.04 13.80
N PRO A 282 -19.89 3.19 14.36
CA PRO A 282 -18.54 3.33 14.87
C PRO A 282 -18.32 2.22 15.90
N LEU A 283 -17.25 1.44 15.71
CA LEU A 283 -16.74 0.64 16.79
C LEU A 283 -16.11 1.66 17.75
N ASP A 284 -16.66 1.76 18.95
CA ASP A 284 -15.90 2.30 20.06
C ASP A 284 -14.65 1.41 20.18
N ASP A 285 -13.47 2.03 20.06
CA ASP A 285 -12.16 1.39 20.22
C ASP A 285 -11.90 1.02 21.69
N ASP A 286 -12.89 0.43 22.37
CA ASP A 286 -12.79 -0.06 23.74
C ASP A 286 -12.86 -1.60 23.73
N GLU A 287 -11.84 -2.23 23.14
CA GLU A 287 -11.38 -3.52 23.66
C GLU A 287 -10.23 -3.23 24.64
N GLU A 288 -10.63 -2.86 25.86
CA GLU A 288 -9.86 -3.09 27.07
C GLU A 288 -9.55 -4.59 27.19
N GLU A 289 -8.33 -4.99 26.85
CA GLU A 289 -7.70 -6.16 27.47
C GLU A 289 -6.24 -5.88 27.78
N GLY A 290 -5.87 -5.97 29.07
CA GLY A 290 -4.49 -6.21 29.46
C GLY A 290 -3.83 -5.24 30.44
N GLY A 291 -4.60 -4.45 31.19
CA GLY A 291 -4.10 -3.77 32.39
C GLY A 291 -3.75 -4.76 33.50
N GLN A 292 -2.64 -5.50 33.39
CA GLN A 292 -2.03 -6.16 34.54
C GLN A 292 -1.09 -5.18 35.24
N ALA A 293 -1.68 -4.52 36.24
CA ALA A 293 -0.98 -3.72 37.22
C ALA A 293 0.11 -4.54 37.91
N VAL A 294 1.37 -4.11 37.73
CA VAL A 294 2.45 -4.38 38.68
C VAL A 294 2.13 -3.59 39.95
N LYS A 295 1.46 -4.25 40.88
CA LYS A 295 1.48 -3.93 42.31
C LYS A 295 1.64 -5.23 43.06
N ASN A 296 2.87 -5.54 43.45
CA ASN A 296 3.24 -5.78 44.83
C ASN A 296 4.76 -5.90 44.94
N MET A 297 5.24 -5.35 46.06
CA MET A 297 6.56 -5.45 46.71
C MET A 297 7.52 -6.52 46.20
#